data_AF-A0AAT9WKR7-F1
#
_entry.id   AF-A0AAT9WKR7-F1
#
_cell.length_a   1.000
_cell.length_b   1.000
_cell.length_c   1.000
_cell.angle_alpha   90.00
_cell.angle_beta   90.00
_cell.angle_gamma   90.00
#
_symmetry.space_group_name_H-M   'P 1'
#
loop_
_entity.id
_entity.type
_entity.pdbx_description
1 polymer ?
#
loop_
_entity_poly.entity_id
_entity_poly.type
_entity_poly.pdbx_seq_one_letter_code
_entity_poly.pdbx_strand_id
1 'polypeptide(L)'
;MAISVKLYLDDPGEDVALFVTIRLLARGIEMYAQITVTASYDRPALCQALSEHVGSQGVQPLVALKGTTYASMAPAVAPTVIAAQLIRDAASILYFFDGPTTITIHITATTVAELKKQTRRVTQQLLPELNKGRKLIDARIFVEEEEGETLIMSGVRVSLLGQLSSAAGEKWASKLLVPGLVFGLSSKFLAGTPSAVAAMFGFAAAVLAFAVEVGLFVYHGDEWKWKEVP
;
A
#
# COMPACT_ATOMS: atom_id res chain seq x y z
N MET A 1 -11.54 27.01 -20.96
CA MET A 1 -10.45 27.69 -21.68
C MET A 1 -9.32 27.97 -20.69
N ALA A 2 -8.08 27.77 -21.14
CA ALA A 2 -6.79 28.05 -20.50
C ALA A 2 -6.27 27.05 -19.44
N ILE A 3 -4.98 26.70 -19.35
CA ILE A 3 -3.78 26.88 -20.22
C ILE A 3 -2.85 25.65 -19.95
N SER A 4 -1.97 25.30 -20.89
CA SER A 4 -1.01 24.18 -20.75
C SER A 4 0.36 24.65 -20.21
N VAL A 5 1.02 23.83 -19.39
CA VAL A 5 2.45 23.97 -19.06
C VAL A 5 3.14 22.62 -19.30
N LYS A 6 4.15 22.61 -20.17
CA LYS A 6 5.11 21.50 -20.29
C LYS A 6 6.42 21.94 -19.64
N LEU A 7 7.01 21.07 -18.82
CA LEU A 7 8.40 21.15 -18.41
C LEU A 7 9.12 19.92 -18.95
N TYR A 8 10.13 20.16 -19.80
CA TYR A 8 11.17 19.18 -20.08
C TYR A 8 12.37 19.56 -19.21
N LEU A 9 12.89 18.62 -18.44
CA LEU A 9 14.20 18.74 -17.80
C LEU A 9 15.16 17.81 -18.56
N ASP A 10 16.26 18.41 -19.01
CA ASP A 10 17.28 17.80 -19.85
C ASP A 10 18.53 17.62 -18.98
N ASP A 11 18.56 16.57 -18.15
CA ASP A 11 19.72 16.20 -17.33
C ASP A 11 19.70 14.69 -16.99
N PRO A 12 20.76 13.90 -17.26
CA PRO A 12 20.75 12.45 -17.08
C PRO A 12 21.23 12.05 -15.68
N GLY A 13 20.33 12.04 -14.69
CA GLY A 13 20.72 11.77 -13.30
C GLY A 13 19.68 11.10 -12.40
N GLU A 14 18.42 11.58 -12.38
CA GLU A 14 17.39 11.08 -11.45
C GLU A 14 16.03 10.92 -12.13
N ASP A 15 15.60 9.67 -12.35
CA ASP A 15 14.26 9.34 -12.84
C ASP A 15 13.21 9.52 -11.72
N VAL A 16 12.68 10.74 -11.58
CA VAL A 16 11.44 11.02 -10.83
C VAL A 16 10.49 11.82 -11.71
N ALA A 17 9.50 11.15 -12.30
CA ALA A 17 8.51 11.76 -13.17
C ALA A 17 7.09 11.60 -12.61
N LEU A 18 6.32 12.70 -12.47
CA LEU A 18 4.84 12.65 -12.41
C LEU A 18 4.14 13.99 -12.72
N PHE A 19 3.32 14.03 -13.78
CA PHE A 19 2.49 15.16 -14.28
C PHE A 19 1.40 14.63 -15.25
N VAL A 20 0.17 15.15 -15.42
CA VAL A 20 -0.66 16.11 -14.63
C VAL A 20 -2.16 16.02 -15.08
N THR A 21 -3.09 16.14 -14.12
CA THR A 21 -4.47 16.74 -14.10
C THR A 21 -5.43 16.79 -15.34
N ILE A 22 -6.78 16.71 -15.10
CA ILE A 22 -7.88 17.63 -15.56
C ILE A 22 -9.32 16.98 -15.72
N ARG A 23 -10.27 17.32 -14.81
CA ARG A 23 -11.72 17.75 -14.96
C ARG A 23 -12.78 16.93 -15.78
N LEU A 24 -14.09 16.84 -15.45
CA LEU A 24 -14.99 17.15 -14.29
C LEU A 24 -16.46 16.66 -14.60
N LEU A 25 -17.35 16.54 -13.58
CA LEU A 25 -18.86 16.42 -13.58
C LEU A 25 -19.49 15.01 -13.80
N ALA A 26 -20.38 14.44 -12.96
CA ALA A 26 -21.29 15.00 -11.95
C ALA A 26 -21.98 13.93 -11.03
N ARG A 27 -22.42 14.36 -9.83
CA ARG A 27 -23.34 13.73 -8.84
C ARG A 27 -22.77 12.68 -7.87
N GLY A 28 -22.41 13.19 -6.70
CA GLY A 28 -21.90 12.44 -5.55
C GLY A 28 -20.56 13.05 -5.15
N ILE A 29 -20.20 12.99 -3.87
CA ILE A 29 -18.84 13.31 -3.45
C ILE A 29 -17.99 12.10 -3.83
N GLU A 30 -17.52 12.06 -5.07
CA GLU A 30 -16.63 10.99 -5.53
C GLU A 30 -15.23 11.24 -4.95
N MET A 31 -14.83 10.34 -4.04
CA MET A 31 -13.47 10.29 -3.54
C MET A 31 -12.70 9.23 -4.32
N TYR A 32 -11.45 9.54 -4.64
CA TYR A 32 -10.57 8.58 -5.27
C TYR A 32 -9.20 8.53 -4.61
N ALA A 33 -8.59 7.34 -4.64
CA ALA A 33 -7.20 7.14 -4.32
C ALA A 33 -6.41 6.89 -5.61
N GLN A 34 -5.36 7.67 -5.83
CA GLN A 34 -4.32 7.35 -6.80
C GLN A 34 -3.17 6.66 -6.07
N ILE A 35 -2.77 5.48 -6.53
CA ILE A 35 -1.58 4.77 -6.05
C ILE A 35 -0.56 4.78 -7.17
N THR A 36 0.64 5.27 -6.89
CA THR A 36 1.78 5.20 -7.80
C THR A 36 2.70 4.08 -7.34
N VAL A 37 3.03 3.17 -8.26
CA VAL A 37 3.95 2.06 -8.01
C VAL A 37 5.12 2.19 -8.97
N THR A 38 6.29 2.55 -8.45
CA THR A 38 7.54 2.60 -9.22
C THR A 38 8.43 1.43 -8.82
N ALA A 39 8.58 0.47 -9.74
CA ALA A 39 9.36 -0.74 -9.57
C ALA A 39 9.65 -1.40 -10.92
N SER A 40 10.70 -2.23 -11.00
CA SER A 40 10.88 -3.12 -12.16
C SER A 40 9.87 -4.28 -12.10
N TYR A 41 9.29 -4.64 -13.24
CA TYR A 41 8.39 -5.78 -13.41
C TYR A 41 8.53 -6.38 -14.82
N ASP A 42 8.14 -7.64 -14.99
CA ASP A 42 7.95 -8.21 -16.32
C ASP A 42 6.53 -7.91 -16.81
N ARG A 43 6.40 -7.18 -17.92
CA ARG A 43 5.12 -6.59 -18.34
C ARG A 43 4.09 -7.65 -18.79
N PRO A 44 4.42 -8.63 -19.65
CA PRO A 44 3.53 -9.76 -19.95
C PRO A 44 3.07 -10.53 -18.70
N ALA A 45 3.99 -10.91 -17.81
CA ALA A 45 3.66 -11.64 -16.59
C ALA A 45 2.73 -10.84 -15.68
N LEU A 46 3.01 -9.55 -15.47
CA LEU A 46 2.16 -8.67 -14.68
C LEU A 46 0.76 -8.49 -15.29
N CYS A 47 0.65 -8.36 -16.62
CA CYS A 47 -0.65 -8.30 -17.30
C CYS A 47 -1.47 -9.58 -17.08
N GLN A 48 -0.82 -10.75 -17.16
CA GLN A 48 -1.46 -12.03 -16.89
C GLN A 48 -1.91 -12.12 -15.42
N ALA A 49 -1.02 -11.82 -14.48
CA ALA A 49 -1.33 -11.84 -13.06
C ALA A 49 -2.47 -10.88 -12.70
N LEU A 50 -2.49 -9.66 -13.27
CA LEU A 50 -3.60 -8.71 -13.08
C LEU A 50 -4.93 -9.25 -13.63
N SER A 51 -4.91 -9.89 -14.81
CA SER A 51 -6.09 -10.55 -15.39
C SER A 51 -6.63 -11.65 -14.47
N GLU A 52 -5.75 -12.49 -13.92
CA GLU A 52 -6.10 -13.55 -12.96
C GLU A 52 -6.64 -12.99 -11.63
N HIS A 53 -6.03 -11.94 -11.09
CA HIS A 53 -6.46 -11.26 -9.85
C HIS A 53 -7.83 -10.59 -9.97
N VAL A 54 -8.13 -10.03 -11.14
CA VAL A 54 -9.39 -9.35 -11.44
C VAL A 54 -10.49 -10.37 -11.77
N GLY A 55 -10.18 -11.39 -12.56
CA GLY A 55 -11.02 -12.56 -12.80
C GLY A 55 -12.48 -12.22 -13.15
N SER A 56 -13.42 -12.80 -12.41
CA SER A 56 -14.87 -12.58 -12.61
C SER A 56 -15.37 -11.19 -12.21
N GLN A 57 -14.53 -10.35 -11.58
CA GLN A 57 -14.83 -8.95 -11.29
C GLN A 57 -14.31 -8.00 -12.40
N GLY A 58 -13.74 -8.56 -13.47
CA GLY A 58 -13.27 -7.84 -14.63
C GLY A 58 -14.39 -7.20 -15.44
N VAL A 59 -14.18 -5.94 -15.79
CA VAL A 59 -15.06 -5.15 -16.65
C VAL A 59 -14.26 -4.55 -17.80
N GLN A 60 -14.93 -4.22 -18.90
CA GLN A 60 -14.25 -3.52 -20.00
C GLN A 60 -13.80 -2.13 -19.52
N PRO A 61 -12.61 -1.64 -19.90
CA PRO A 61 -12.12 -0.32 -19.52
C PRO A 61 -13.12 0.82 -19.77
N LEU A 62 -13.78 0.83 -20.93
CA LEU A 62 -14.81 1.81 -21.28
C LEU A 62 -16.06 1.78 -20.38
N VAL A 63 -16.30 0.68 -19.65
CA VAL A 63 -17.41 0.57 -18.69
C VAL A 63 -16.96 1.10 -17.33
N ALA A 64 -15.76 0.75 -16.86
CA ALA A 64 -15.21 1.27 -15.61
C ALA A 64 -14.97 2.79 -15.66
N LEU A 65 -14.39 3.29 -16.76
CA LEU A 65 -14.10 4.72 -16.95
C LEU A 65 -15.35 5.61 -16.98
N LYS A 66 -16.56 5.06 -17.19
CA LYS A 66 -17.81 5.85 -17.19
C LYS A 66 -18.26 6.30 -15.80
N GLY A 67 -17.77 5.67 -14.74
CA GLY A 67 -18.05 6.02 -13.34
C GLY A 67 -16.80 6.54 -12.62
N THR A 68 -15.96 7.29 -13.34
CA THR A 68 -14.78 7.97 -12.79
C THR A 68 -14.56 9.31 -13.48
N THR A 69 -13.63 10.09 -12.95
CA THR A 69 -13.20 11.41 -13.47
C THR A 69 -12.78 11.38 -14.95
N TYR A 70 -12.39 10.21 -15.47
CA TYR A 70 -11.99 9.99 -16.86
C TYR A 70 -13.17 9.80 -17.84
N ALA A 71 -14.43 9.83 -17.40
CA ALA A 71 -15.60 9.53 -18.25
C ALA A 71 -15.67 10.37 -19.54
N SER A 72 -15.29 11.64 -19.45
CA SER A 72 -15.23 12.59 -20.59
C SER A 72 -14.16 12.22 -21.62
N MET A 73 -13.08 11.56 -21.20
CA MET A 73 -11.93 11.16 -22.01
C MET A 73 -11.82 9.64 -22.22
N ALA A 74 -12.84 8.88 -21.80
CA ALA A 74 -12.80 7.42 -21.78
C ALA A 74 -12.36 6.76 -23.12
N PRO A 75 -12.76 7.24 -24.31
CA PRO A 75 -12.28 6.68 -25.58
C PRO A 75 -10.77 6.84 -25.81
N ALA A 76 -10.16 7.92 -25.31
CA ALA A 76 -8.72 8.20 -25.42
C ALA A 76 -7.89 7.51 -24.34
N VAL A 77 -8.49 7.29 -23.15
CA VAL A 77 -7.83 6.72 -21.97
C VAL A 77 -8.01 5.19 -21.89
N ALA A 78 -9.07 4.61 -22.44
CA ALA A 78 -9.28 3.16 -22.44
C ALA A 78 -8.11 2.32 -22.99
N PRO A 79 -7.34 2.75 -24.02
CA PRO A 79 -6.17 2.00 -24.51
C PRO A 79 -5.00 1.94 -23.52
N THR A 80 -4.91 2.83 -22.53
CA THR A 80 -3.85 2.81 -21.49
C THR A 80 -4.24 2.00 -20.26
N VAL A 81 -5.51 1.60 -20.13
CA VAL A 81 -6.01 0.75 -19.05
C VAL A 81 -5.66 -0.71 -19.33
N ILE A 82 -4.90 -1.31 -18.42
CA ILE A 82 -4.41 -2.69 -18.48
C ILE A 82 -5.50 -3.66 -18.02
N ALA A 83 -6.14 -3.30 -16.91
CA ALA A 83 -7.15 -4.07 -16.22
C ALA A 83 -8.11 -3.09 -15.55
N ALA A 84 -9.38 -3.50 -15.45
CA ALA A 84 -10.42 -2.74 -14.79
C ALA A 84 -11.33 -3.69 -14.00
N GLN A 85 -11.65 -3.31 -12.77
CA GLN A 85 -12.40 -4.12 -11.83
C GLN A 85 -13.54 -3.31 -11.23
N LEU A 86 -14.72 -3.93 -11.10
CA LEU A 86 -15.87 -3.35 -10.40
C LEU A 86 -16.20 -4.20 -9.17
N ILE A 87 -16.02 -3.64 -7.98
CA ILE A 87 -16.32 -4.28 -6.71
C ILE A 87 -17.76 -3.93 -6.32
N ARG A 88 -18.72 -4.42 -7.11
CA ARG A 88 -20.16 -4.11 -6.99
C ARG A 88 -20.36 -2.59 -6.79
N ASP A 89 -20.97 -2.20 -5.68
CA ASP A 89 -21.31 -0.82 -5.31
C ASP A 89 -20.28 -0.20 -4.33
N ALA A 90 -19.15 -0.87 -4.07
CA ALA A 90 -18.17 -0.45 -3.08
C ALA A 90 -17.00 0.36 -3.67
N ALA A 91 -16.47 -0.08 -4.82
CA ALA A 91 -15.35 0.60 -5.49
C ALA A 91 -15.19 0.22 -6.97
N SER A 92 -14.66 1.13 -7.79
CA SER A 92 -14.04 0.80 -9.08
C SER A 92 -12.53 0.90 -8.97
N ILE A 93 -11.80 0.03 -9.70
CA ILE A 93 -10.34 0.00 -9.72
C ILE A 93 -9.86 -0.07 -11.17
N LEU A 94 -8.99 0.86 -11.57
CA LEU A 94 -8.38 0.98 -12.88
C LEU A 94 -6.86 0.90 -12.75
N TYR A 95 -6.22 0.10 -13.61
CA TYR A 95 -4.75 -0.05 -13.64
C TYR A 95 -4.20 0.53 -14.94
N PHE A 96 -3.21 1.42 -14.85
CA PHE A 96 -2.60 2.15 -15.96
C PHE A 96 -1.10 1.87 -16.04
N PHE A 97 -0.55 1.73 -17.26
CA PHE A 97 0.90 1.79 -17.48
C PHE A 97 1.30 3.21 -17.87
N ASP A 98 1.89 3.94 -16.93
CA ASP A 98 2.40 5.30 -17.15
C ASP A 98 3.87 5.29 -17.58
N GLY A 99 4.52 4.11 -17.56
CA GLY A 99 5.89 3.94 -18.04
C GLY A 99 6.36 2.49 -18.10
N PRO A 100 7.67 2.26 -18.37
CA PRO A 100 8.28 0.94 -18.35
C PRO A 100 8.43 0.36 -16.93
N THR A 101 8.40 1.23 -15.91
CA THR A 101 8.62 0.92 -14.49
C THR A 101 7.57 1.55 -13.56
N THR A 102 6.54 2.19 -14.12
CA THR A 102 5.52 2.93 -13.35
C THR A 102 4.12 2.43 -13.70
N ILE A 103 3.39 2.02 -12.66
CA ILE A 103 1.98 1.66 -12.71
C ILE A 103 1.22 2.67 -11.87
N THR A 104 0.21 3.30 -12.44
CA THR A 104 -0.76 4.11 -11.70
C THR A 104 -2.04 3.31 -11.50
N ILE A 105 -2.62 3.39 -10.31
CA ILE A 105 -3.86 2.70 -9.96
C ILE A 105 -4.83 3.75 -9.45
N HIS A 106 -5.99 3.84 -10.08
CA HIS A 106 -7.06 4.74 -9.67
C HIS A 106 -8.17 3.91 -9.03
N ILE A 107 -8.52 4.23 -7.79
CA ILE A 107 -9.57 3.56 -7.01
C ILE A 107 -10.63 4.61 -6.67
N THR A 108 -11.87 4.48 -7.15
CA THR A 108 -12.99 5.30 -6.69
C THR A 108 -13.78 4.57 -5.61
N ALA A 109 -14.19 5.26 -4.54
CA ALA A 109 -15.09 4.70 -3.52
C ALA A 109 -15.82 5.81 -2.74
N THR A 110 -16.91 5.45 -2.07
CA THR A 110 -17.77 6.39 -1.32
C THR A 110 -17.26 6.75 0.08
N THR A 111 -16.17 6.14 0.57
CA THR A 111 -15.58 6.45 1.88
C THR A 111 -14.06 6.32 1.89
N VAL A 112 -13.38 7.17 2.68
CA VAL A 112 -11.92 7.08 2.93
C VAL A 112 -11.53 5.73 3.55
N ALA A 113 -12.41 5.13 4.37
CA ALA A 113 -12.16 3.81 4.95
C ALA A 113 -12.11 2.70 3.88
N GLU A 114 -13.04 2.71 2.92
CA GLU A 114 -13.04 1.76 1.82
C GLU A 114 -11.86 2.02 0.86
N LEU A 115 -11.50 3.28 0.58
CA LEU A 115 -10.29 3.62 -0.17
C LEU A 115 -9.03 3.03 0.48
N LYS A 116 -8.79 3.27 1.78
CA LYS A 116 -7.63 2.72 2.50
C LYS A 116 -7.58 1.18 2.44
N LYS A 117 -8.74 0.53 2.57
CA LYS A 117 -8.90 -0.93 2.49
C LYS A 117 -8.60 -1.48 1.10
N GLN A 118 -9.12 -0.88 0.04
CA GLN A 118 -8.82 -1.30 -1.33
C GLN A 118 -7.36 -0.99 -1.72
N THR A 119 -6.82 0.16 -1.30
CA THR A 119 -5.39 0.49 -1.44
C THR A 119 -4.49 -0.58 -0.81
N ARG A 120 -4.81 -1.05 0.41
CA ARG A 120 -4.11 -2.18 1.04
C ARG A 120 -4.22 -3.45 0.21
N ARG A 121 -5.44 -3.85 -0.19
CA ARG A 121 -5.72 -5.07 -0.96
C ARG A 121 -4.94 -5.10 -2.27
N VAL A 122 -5.07 -4.07 -3.10
CA VAL A 122 -4.43 -4.00 -4.42
C VAL A 122 -2.91 -4.04 -4.28
N THR A 123 -2.37 -3.33 -3.28
CA THR A 123 -0.92 -3.33 -3.03
C THR A 123 -0.42 -4.71 -2.61
N GLN A 124 -1.17 -5.43 -1.77
CA GLN A 124 -0.84 -6.82 -1.40
C GLN A 124 -0.90 -7.78 -2.60
N GLN A 125 -1.83 -7.58 -3.54
CA GLN A 125 -1.93 -8.36 -4.77
C GLN A 125 -0.79 -8.09 -5.76
N LEU A 126 -0.33 -6.83 -5.86
CA LEU A 126 0.78 -6.46 -6.75
C LEU A 126 2.17 -6.82 -6.24
N LEU A 127 2.39 -6.78 -4.92
CA LEU A 127 3.72 -6.94 -4.33
C LEU A 127 4.50 -8.21 -4.74
N PRO A 128 3.88 -9.39 -4.91
CA PRO A 128 4.53 -10.60 -5.41
C PRO A 128 5.05 -10.47 -6.85
N GLU A 129 4.29 -9.78 -7.72
CA GLU A 129 4.56 -9.64 -9.15
C GLU A 129 5.66 -8.63 -9.48
N LEU A 130 5.98 -7.74 -8.53
CA LEU A 130 7.06 -6.76 -8.68
C LEU A 130 8.43 -7.40 -8.38
N ASN A 131 9.42 -7.15 -9.24
CA ASN A 131 10.76 -7.74 -9.10
C ASN A 131 11.43 -7.40 -7.75
N LYS A 132 12.38 -8.25 -7.33
CA LYS A 132 13.19 -8.02 -6.11
C LYS A 132 14.09 -6.80 -6.31
N GLY A 133 13.81 -5.71 -5.61
CA GLY A 133 14.54 -4.43 -5.70
C GLY A 133 13.93 -3.36 -4.80
N ARG A 134 14.38 -2.10 -4.93
CA ARG A 134 13.66 -0.96 -4.35
C ARG A 134 12.31 -0.83 -5.06
N LYS A 135 11.25 -0.71 -4.27
CA LYS A 135 9.87 -0.48 -4.72
C LYS A 135 9.40 0.79 -4.02
N LEU A 136 9.08 1.84 -4.77
CA LEU A 136 8.38 3.01 -4.23
C LEU A 136 6.89 2.79 -4.44
N ILE A 137 6.11 2.95 -3.37
CA ILE A 137 4.66 2.79 -3.38
C ILE A 137 4.08 3.92 -2.54
N ASP A 138 3.57 4.95 -3.22
CA ASP A 138 2.84 6.07 -2.63
C ASP A 138 1.36 6.00 -2.99
N ALA A 139 0.52 6.55 -2.12
CA ALA A 139 -0.90 6.73 -2.35
C ALA A 139 -1.32 8.15 -1.99
N ARG A 140 -2.26 8.70 -2.74
CA ARG A 140 -2.83 10.04 -2.56
C ARG A 140 -4.34 9.91 -2.63
N ILE A 141 -5.05 10.45 -1.65
CA ILE A 141 -6.51 10.45 -1.59
C ILE A 141 -7.00 11.86 -1.86
N PHE A 142 -7.88 11.98 -2.84
CA PHE A 142 -8.46 13.22 -3.30
C PHE A 142 -9.98 13.20 -3.09
N VAL A 143 -10.54 14.39 -2.90
CA VAL A 143 -11.98 14.67 -2.95
C VAL A 143 -12.22 15.57 -4.16
N GLU A 144 -13.23 15.24 -4.98
CA GLU A 144 -13.71 16.20 -5.97
C GLU A 144 -14.60 17.26 -5.31
N GLU A 145 -14.24 18.53 -5.49
CA GLU A 145 -15.00 19.70 -5.05
C GLU A 145 -15.39 20.55 -6.27
N GLU A 146 -16.34 21.48 -6.13
CA GLU A 146 -16.86 22.26 -7.28
C GLU A 146 -15.79 23.14 -7.97
N GLU A 147 -14.73 23.51 -7.24
CA GLU A 147 -13.63 24.36 -7.74
C GLU A 147 -12.40 23.55 -8.21
N GLY A 148 -12.26 22.27 -7.82
CA GLY A 148 -11.10 21.44 -8.17
C GLY A 148 -10.98 20.11 -7.40
N GLU A 149 -9.86 19.41 -7.62
CA GLU A 149 -9.47 18.21 -6.87
C GLU A 149 -8.67 18.64 -5.62
N THR A 150 -9.17 18.32 -4.42
CA THR A 150 -8.50 18.65 -3.16
C THR A 150 -7.82 17.40 -2.58
N LEU A 151 -6.50 17.46 -2.43
CA LEU A 151 -5.68 16.40 -1.81
C LEU A 151 -5.89 16.41 -0.30
N ILE A 152 -6.66 15.46 0.24
CA ILE A 152 -6.93 15.38 1.68
C ILE A 152 -5.93 14.52 2.44
N MET A 153 -5.26 13.57 1.76
CA MET A 153 -4.39 12.61 2.44
C MET A 153 -3.29 12.08 1.53
N SER A 154 -2.09 11.94 2.07
CA SER A 154 -0.98 11.22 1.46
C SER A 154 -0.62 10.00 2.30
N GLY A 155 -0.17 8.94 1.66
CA GLY A 155 0.24 7.69 2.28
C GLY A 155 1.52 7.18 1.65
N VAL A 156 2.45 6.72 2.48
CA VAL A 156 3.63 5.97 2.02
C VAL A 156 3.59 4.59 2.65
N ARG A 157 3.77 3.55 1.84
CA ARG A 157 3.85 2.18 2.34
C ARG A 157 5.15 1.99 3.13
N VAL A 158 5.04 1.44 4.34
CA VAL A 158 6.18 1.03 5.15
C VAL A 158 6.45 -0.45 4.90
N SER A 159 7.72 -0.84 4.75
CA SER A 159 8.07 -2.26 4.69
C SER A 159 7.85 -2.93 6.06
N LEU A 160 7.47 -4.21 6.06
CA LEU A 160 7.33 -4.99 7.30
C LEU A 160 8.59 -4.91 8.16
N LEU A 161 9.77 -5.01 7.54
CA LEU A 161 11.07 -4.84 8.19
C LEU A 161 11.26 -3.44 8.80
N GLY A 162 10.75 -2.38 8.17
CA GLY A 162 10.79 -1.02 8.69
C GLY A 162 9.80 -0.77 9.84
N GLN A 163 8.62 -1.40 9.80
CA GLN A 163 7.69 -1.41 10.93
C GLN A 163 8.32 -2.14 12.12
N LEU A 164 8.81 -3.37 11.90
CA LEU A 164 9.46 -4.19 12.91
C LEU A 164 10.70 -3.51 13.50
N SER A 165 11.59 -2.93 12.69
CA SER A 165 12.79 -2.24 13.22
C SER A 165 12.43 -1.01 14.05
N SER A 166 11.43 -0.22 13.65
CA SER A 166 10.98 0.94 14.42
C SER A 166 10.26 0.57 15.73
N ALA A 167 9.61 -0.60 15.80
CA ALA A 167 8.98 -1.11 17.03
C ALA A 167 9.95 -1.91 17.93
N ALA A 168 10.95 -2.58 17.35
CA ALA A 168 11.81 -3.53 18.04
C ALA A 168 12.81 -2.88 19.03
N GLY A 169 13.25 -1.65 18.75
CA GLY A 169 14.35 -0.99 19.45
C GLY A 169 14.19 -0.93 20.98
N GLU A 170 13.12 -0.32 21.47
CA GLU A 170 12.96 -0.03 22.90
C GLU A 170 11.83 -0.84 23.57
N LYS A 171 10.66 -0.94 22.93
CA LYS A 171 9.46 -1.58 23.50
C LYS A 171 9.56 -3.10 23.60
N TRP A 172 10.40 -3.72 22.78
CA TRP A 172 10.44 -5.17 22.58
C TRP A 172 11.71 -5.82 23.12
N ALA A 173 12.89 -5.20 22.93
CA ALA A 173 14.14 -5.66 23.54
C ALA A 173 14.00 -5.81 25.08
N SER A 174 13.34 -4.85 25.73
CA SER A 174 13.07 -4.84 27.18
C SER A 174 12.24 -6.04 27.67
N LYS A 175 11.31 -6.57 26.84
CA LYS A 175 10.43 -7.69 27.21
C LYS A 175 11.14 -9.04 27.30
N LEU A 176 12.20 -9.24 26.50
CA LEU A 176 13.01 -10.46 26.54
C LEU A 176 14.26 -10.32 27.41
N LEU A 177 14.74 -9.09 27.64
CA LEU A 177 15.95 -8.83 28.43
C LEU A 177 15.84 -9.31 29.88
N VAL A 178 14.76 -8.98 30.60
CA VAL A 178 14.61 -9.41 32.01
C VAL A 178 14.42 -10.93 32.13
N PRO A 179 13.51 -11.60 31.39
CA PRO A 179 13.41 -13.06 31.42
C PRO A 179 14.70 -13.78 30.99
N GLY A 180 15.40 -13.23 29.98
CA GLY A 180 16.67 -13.78 29.50
C GLY A 180 17.79 -13.69 30.53
N LEU A 181 17.89 -12.57 31.26
CA LEU A 181 18.83 -12.42 32.38
C LEU A 181 18.50 -13.37 33.53
N VAL A 182 17.23 -13.47 33.93
CA VAL A 182 16.80 -14.38 35.01
C VAL A 182 17.11 -15.84 34.65
N PHE A 183 16.82 -16.27 33.42
CA PHE A 183 17.17 -17.61 32.94
C PHE A 183 18.69 -17.82 32.82
N GLY A 184 19.43 -16.87 32.26
CA GLY A 184 20.89 -16.94 32.12
C GLY A 184 21.64 -17.01 33.46
N LEU A 185 21.14 -16.32 34.48
CA LEU A 185 21.67 -16.40 35.85
C LEU A 185 21.25 -17.71 36.54
N SER A 186 19.97 -18.08 36.46
CA SER A 186 19.46 -19.30 37.11
C SER A 186 20.08 -20.57 36.53
N SER A 187 20.28 -20.64 35.21
CA SER A 187 20.95 -21.77 34.54
C SER A 187 22.44 -21.87 34.89
N LYS A 188 23.12 -20.75 35.20
CA LYS A 188 24.54 -20.76 35.63
C LYS A 188 24.74 -21.06 37.11
N PHE A 189 23.91 -20.48 37.99
CA PHE A 189 24.11 -20.53 39.44
C PHE A 189 23.24 -21.56 40.18
N LEU A 190 22.12 -22.00 39.58
CA LEU A 190 21.13 -22.88 40.20
C LEU A 190 20.87 -24.14 39.34
N ALA A 191 21.84 -24.54 38.52
CA ALA A 191 21.74 -25.72 37.65
C ALA A 191 21.31 -26.98 38.44
N GLY A 192 20.40 -27.77 37.85
CA GLY A 192 19.85 -28.98 38.48
C GLY A 192 18.79 -28.72 39.56
N THR A 193 18.48 -27.47 39.92
CA THR A 193 17.42 -27.15 40.88
C THR A 193 16.05 -26.96 40.20
N PRO A 194 14.93 -27.13 40.93
CA PRO A 194 13.60 -26.75 40.45
C PRO A 194 13.51 -25.27 40.03
N SER A 195 14.29 -24.37 40.65
CA SER A 195 14.32 -22.94 40.32
C SER A 195 14.88 -22.66 38.92
N ALA A 196 15.91 -23.40 38.48
CA ALA A 196 16.43 -23.28 37.11
C ALA A 196 15.43 -23.81 36.07
N VAL A 197 14.71 -24.89 36.39
CA VAL A 197 13.63 -25.43 35.54
C VAL A 197 12.46 -24.45 35.44
N ALA A 198 12.04 -23.84 36.55
CA ALA A 198 11.02 -22.80 36.57
C ALA A 198 11.44 -21.56 35.75
N ALA A 199 12.70 -21.12 35.87
CA ALA A 199 13.22 -20.01 35.07
C ALA A 199 13.26 -20.34 33.56
N MET A 200 13.54 -21.59 33.18
CA MET A 200 13.47 -22.05 31.78
C MET A 200 12.05 -21.98 31.24
N PHE A 201 11.05 -22.48 31.98
CA PHE A 201 9.65 -22.39 31.57
C PHE A 201 9.14 -20.94 31.52
N GLY A 202 9.54 -20.10 32.48
CA GLY A 202 9.24 -18.66 32.46
C GLY A 202 9.82 -17.93 31.25
N PHE A 203 11.07 -18.25 30.87
CA PHE A 203 11.68 -17.71 29.65
C PHE A 203 10.99 -18.20 28.38
N ALA A 204 10.66 -19.50 28.28
CA ALA A 204 9.92 -20.05 27.15
C ALA A 204 8.52 -19.40 26.99
N ALA A 205 7.81 -19.18 28.11
CA ALA A 205 6.54 -18.47 28.12
C ALA A 205 6.68 -17.00 27.66
N ALA A 206 7.75 -16.31 28.09
CA ALA A 206 8.04 -14.94 27.63
C ALA A 206 8.34 -14.88 26.12
N VAL A 207 9.07 -15.85 25.57
CA VAL A 207 9.35 -15.96 24.12
C VAL A 207 8.05 -16.23 23.34
N LEU A 208 7.16 -17.10 23.82
CA LEU A 208 5.86 -17.35 23.19
C LEU A 208 4.95 -16.12 23.24
N ALA A 209 4.85 -15.45 24.39
CA ALA A 209 4.08 -14.21 24.54
C ALA A 209 4.61 -13.10 23.61
N PHE A 210 5.93 -12.97 23.50
CA PHE A 210 6.57 -12.07 22.56
C PHE A 210 6.24 -12.40 21.10
N ALA A 211 6.33 -13.67 20.69
CA ALA A 211 6.00 -14.09 19.33
C ALA A 211 4.52 -13.80 18.98
N VAL A 212 3.60 -14.02 19.93
CA VAL A 212 2.18 -13.67 19.76
C VAL A 212 1.98 -12.15 19.65
N GLU A 213 2.66 -11.34 20.46
CA GLU A 213 2.56 -9.87 20.39
C GLU A 213 3.15 -9.31 19.08
N VAL A 214 4.27 -9.86 18.59
CA VAL A 214 4.82 -9.52 17.27
C VAL A 214 3.85 -9.93 16.15
N GLY A 215 3.25 -11.12 16.24
CA GLY A 215 2.24 -11.58 15.29
C GLY A 215 1.00 -10.67 15.26
N LEU A 216 0.48 -10.27 16.43
CA LEU A 216 -0.61 -9.31 16.55
C LEU A 216 -0.23 -7.92 16.06
N PHE A 217 1.00 -7.45 16.32
CA PHE A 217 1.50 -6.18 15.79
C PHE A 217 1.65 -6.20 14.27
N VAL A 218 2.07 -7.32 13.67
CA VAL A 218 2.10 -7.48 12.22
C VAL A 218 0.69 -7.56 11.63
N TYR A 219 -0.25 -8.22 12.31
CA TYR A 219 -1.63 -8.36 11.87
C TYR A 219 -2.41 -7.03 11.90
N HIS A 220 -2.28 -6.28 13.01
CA HIS A 220 -2.92 -4.98 13.23
C HIS A 220 -2.08 -3.78 12.76
N GLY A 221 -0.83 -3.99 12.35
CA GLY A 221 0.08 -2.93 11.94
C GLY A 221 -0.33 -2.33 10.60
N ASP A 222 -0.64 -1.03 10.61
CA ASP A 222 -0.93 -0.31 9.37
C ASP A 222 0.30 -0.28 8.46
N GLU A 223 0.22 -1.03 7.36
CA GLU A 223 1.21 -1.05 6.27
C GLU A 223 1.44 0.34 5.63
N TRP A 224 0.59 1.31 5.96
CA TRP A 224 0.55 2.65 5.40
C TRP A 224 0.71 3.71 6.48
N LYS A 225 1.72 4.56 6.36
CA LYS A 225 1.80 5.81 7.13
C LYS A 225 1.03 6.89 6.38
N TRP A 226 -0.24 7.04 6.74
CA TRP A 226 -1.10 8.12 6.28
C TRP A 226 -0.77 9.43 6.98
N LYS A 227 -0.85 10.54 6.25
CA LYS A 227 -0.79 11.91 6.74
C LYS A 227 -1.92 12.69 6.08
N GLU A 228 -2.73 13.37 6.90
CA GLU A 228 -3.62 14.41 6.41
C GLU A 228 -2.80 15.55 5.82
N VAL A 229 -3.28 16.11 4.71
CA VAL A 229 -2.68 17.28 4.05
C VAL A 229 -3.56 18.48 4.39
N PRO A 230 -3.00 19.56 4.95
CA PRO A 230 -3.74 20.76 5.34
C PRO A 230 -4.11 21.66 4.14
#